data_AF-A0A520HFL6-F1
#
_entry.id   AF-A0A520HFL6-F1
#
_cell.length_a   1.000
_cell.length_b   1.000
_cell.length_c   1.000
_cell.angle_alpha   90.00
_cell.angle_beta   90.00
_cell.angle_gamma   90.00
#
_symmetry.space_group_name_H-M   'P 1'
#
loop_
_entity.id
_entity.type
_entity.pdbx_description
1 polymer ?
#
loop_
_entity_poly.entity_id
_entity_poly.type
_entity_poly.pdbx_seq_one_letter_code
_entity_poly.pdbx_strand_id
1 'polypeptide(L)'
;MNRLSFANLSTLPASIQSPEARSAGGVGIVHFGPGAFHRAHQAAYVDDLLTHDPRWGIAAVSMRTRGTIDALAEQDGFYTLAIRDADPSLRVIGTHRRFLGPEDAAQTHALLADPAVALVTTTVTEKGYCLAGDGTLDMGHPDIVHDLAGTTVPRSVVGWIVAGLAARRAGDIAPFVPMPCDNLASNGAKLHAALVAFATRTDSSLADWIAGKV
;
A
#
# COMPACT_ATOMS: atom_id res chain seq x y z
N MET A 1 19.02 1.31 -24.37
CA MET A 1 18.77 0.24 -23.39
C MET A 1 17.26 0.04 -23.36
N ASN A 2 16.74 -1.14 -23.71
CA ASN A 2 15.29 -1.35 -23.79
C ASN A 2 14.73 -1.39 -22.37
N ARG A 3 13.80 -0.48 -22.06
CA ARG A 3 13.06 -0.48 -20.79
C ARG A 3 12.06 -1.64 -20.77
N LEU A 4 11.78 -2.19 -19.59
CA LEU A 4 10.67 -3.12 -19.43
C LEU A 4 9.36 -2.38 -19.73
N SER A 5 8.51 -2.99 -20.54
CA SER A 5 7.19 -2.46 -20.92
C SER A 5 6.41 -3.59 -21.57
N PHE A 6 5.09 -3.44 -21.70
CA PHE A 6 4.28 -4.43 -22.42
C PHE A 6 4.81 -4.68 -23.85
N ALA A 7 5.32 -3.64 -24.51
CA ALA A 7 5.88 -3.73 -25.86
C ALA A 7 7.18 -4.54 -25.94
N ASN A 8 7.94 -4.62 -24.84
CA ASN A 8 9.27 -5.22 -24.81
C ASN A 8 9.33 -6.56 -24.06
N LEU A 9 8.29 -6.95 -23.31
CA LEU A 9 8.30 -8.21 -22.54
C LEU A 9 8.57 -9.45 -23.39
N SER A 10 8.03 -9.51 -24.60
CA SER A 10 8.24 -10.64 -25.53
C SER A 10 9.66 -10.71 -26.10
N THR A 11 10.48 -9.69 -25.90
CA THR A 11 11.88 -9.63 -26.37
C THR A 11 12.88 -10.12 -25.32
N LEU A 12 12.41 -10.44 -24.11
CA LEU A 12 13.26 -10.92 -23.03
C LEU A 12 13.82 -12.32 -23.33
N PRO A 13 15.05 -12.63 -22.90
CA PRO A 13 15.57 -13.99 -22.94
C PRO A 13 14.62 -14.97 -22.25
N ALA A 14 14.44 -16.16 -22.82
CA ALA A 14 13.55 -17.20 -22.27
C ALA A 14 13.93 -17.65 -20.85
N SER A 15 15.16 -17.39 -20.40
CA SER A 15 15.64 -17.64 -19.05
C SER A 15 15.12 -16.64 -18.00
N ILE A 16 14.56 -15.49 -18.41
CA ILE A 16 13.96 -14.52 -17.51
C ILE A 16 12.47 -14.82 -17.42
N GLN A 17 12.02 -15.27 -16.25
CA GLN A 17 10.60 -15.44 -16.00
C GLN A 17 9.90 -14.08 -16.12
N SER A 18 8.85 -13.99 -16.93
CA SER A 18 8.06 -12.77 -17.06
C SER A 18 6.58 -13.07 -16.83
N PRO A 19 5.76 -12.06 -16.45
CA PRO A 19 4.33 -12.22 -16.43
C PRO A 19 3.88 -12.56 -17.86
N GLU A 20 3.25 -13.73 -18.05
CA GLU A 20 2.58 -14.03 -19.31
C GLU A 20 1.50 -12.98 -19.60
N ALA A 21 0.84 -13.04 -20.76
CA ALA A 21 -0.25 -12.15 -21.13
C ALA A 21 -1.44 -12.26 -20.16
N ARG A 22 -1.32 -11.66 -18.96
CA ARG A 22 -2.35 -11.61 -17.94
C ARG A 22 -3.43 -10.63 -18.40
N SER A 23 -4.68 -11.03 -18.25
CA SER A 23 -5.82 -10.14 -18.48
C SER A 23 -5.68 -8.85 -17.67
N ALA A 24 -6.23 -7.74 -18.18
CA ALA A 24 -6.33 -6.51 -17.43
C ALA A 24 -7.04 -6.79 -16.09
N GLY A 25 -6.31 -6.61 -14.99
CA GLY A 25 -6.76 -6.90 -13.63
C GLY A 25 -7.33 -5.70 -12.91
N GLY A 26 -7.86 -5.94 -11.70
CA GLY A 26 -8.36 -4.92 -10.79
C GLY A 26 -7.28 -4.39 -9.84
N VAL A 27 -7.69 -3.50 -8.94
CA VAL A 27 -6.90 -3.09 -7.77
C VAL A 27 -7.60 -3.61 -6.52
N GLY A 28 -7.00 -4.60 -5.89
CA GLY A 28 -7.49 -5.20 -4.64
C GLY A 28 -6.67 -4.80 -3.41
N ILE A 29 -5.51 -4.19 -3.65
CA ILE A 29 -4.54 -3.82 -2.63
C ILE A 29 -4.11 -2.38 -2.84
N VAL A 30 -4.20 -1.56 -1.80
CA VAL A 30 -3.47 -0.29 -1.70
C VAL A 30 -2.22 -0.53 -0.87
N HIS A 31 -1.06 -0.10 -1.35
CA HIS A 31 0.21 -0.24 -0.63
C HIS A 31 0.88 1.11 -0.41
N PHE A 32 1.05 1.49 0.86
CA PHE A 32 1.77 2.70 1.25
C PHE A 32 3.26 2.42 1.46
N GLY A 33 4.10 3.20 0.78
CA GLY A 33 5.55 3.12 0.87
C GLY A 33 6.14 2.00 0.00
N PRO A 34 6.02 2.07 -1.34
CA PRO A 34 6.37 1.00 -2.28
C PRO A 34 7.88 0.82 -2.48
N GLY A 35 8.65 0.73 -1.38
CA GLY A 35 10.11 0.64 -1.35
C GLY A 35 10.65 -0.71 -1.84
N ALA A 36 11.97 -0.90 -1.64
CA ALA A 36 12.66 -2.10 -2.13
C ALA A 36 12.12 -3.39 -1.47
N PHE A 37 11.85 -3.37 -0.16
CA PHE A 37 11.33 -4.54 0.56
C PHE A 37 9.96 -4.97 0.02
N HIS A 38 9.03 -4.02 -0.19
CA HIS A 38 7.74 -4.31 -0.81
C HIS A 38 7.87 -5.02 -2.15
N ARG A 39 8.69 -4.44 -3.02
CA ARG A 39 8.96 -4.98 -4.35
C ARG A 39 9.63 -6.36 -4.32
N ALA A 40 10.45 -6.63 -3.32
CA ALA A 40 11.10 -7.93 -3.18
C ALA A 40 10.25 -8.98 -2.46
N HIS A 41 9.20 -8.57 -1.72
CA HIS A 41 8.44 -9.45 -0.84
C HIS A 41 6.95 -9.48 -1.18
N GLN A 42 6.14 -8.53 -0.69
CA GLN A 42 4.68 -8.60 -0.87
C GLN A 42 4.29 -8.60 -2.35
N ALA A 43 4.93 -7.76 -3.17
CA ALA A 43 4.66 -7.72 -4.61
C ALA A 43 5.08 -9.02 -5.32
N ALA A 44 6.12 -9.73 -4.86
CA ALA A 44 6.51 -11.01 -5.46
C ALA A 44 5.42 -12.08 -5.26
N TYR A 45 4.89 -12.20 -4.04
CA TYR A 45 3.77 -13.11 -3.75
C TYR A 45 2.49 -12.73 -4.49
N VAL A 46 2.17 -11.44 -4.58
CA VAL A 46 1.01 -10.98 -5.34
C VAL A 46 1.19 -11.27 -6.83
N ASP A 47 2.41 -11.22 -7.36
CA ASP A 47 2.67 -11.56 -8.76
C ASP A 47 2.30 -13.00 -9.08
N ASP A 48 2.63 -13.94 -8.19
CA ASP A 48 2.19 -15.34 -8.31
C ASP A 48 0.65 -15.43 -8.27
N LEU A 49 0.02 -14.76 -7.30
CA LEU A 49 -1.44 -14.75 -7.13
C LEU A 49 -2.18 -14.22 -8.36
N LEU A 50 -1.66 -13.20 -9.04
CA LEU A 50 -2.31 -12.59 -10.20
C LEU A 50 -2.48 -13.55 -11.39
N THR A 51 -1.76 -14.67 -11.42
CA THR A 51 -1.96 -15.74 -12.39
C THR A 51 -3.30 -16.45 -12.19
N HIS A 52 -3.82 -16.45 -10.96
CA HIS A 52 -5.05 -17.13 -10.57
C HIS A 52 -6.20 -16.17 -10.29
N ASP A 53 -5.92 -14.98 -9.76
CA ASP A 53 -6.93 -13.98 -9.43
C ASP A 53 -6.45 -12.57 -9.80
N PRO A 54 -6.82 -12.05 -10.99
CA PRO A 54 -6.33 -10.77 -11.49
C PRO A 54 -6.88 -9.57 -10.72
N ARG A 55 -7.79 -9.76 -9.76
CA ARG A 55 -8.37 -8.66 -8.96
C ARG A 55 -7.37 -8.05 -7.98
N TRP A 56 -6.35 -8.79 -7.57
CA TRP A 56 -5.42 -8.40 -6.50
C TRP A 56 -4.28 -7.47 -6.93
N GLY A 57 -4.44 -6.73 -8.02
CA GLY A 57 -3.44 -5.74 -8.44
C GLY A 57 -3.20 -4.68 -7.35
N ILE A 58 -2.00 -4.09 -7.37
CA ILE A 58 -1.54 -3.16 -6.33
C ILE A 58 -1.60 -1.72 -6.85
N ALA A 59 -2.23 -0.84 -6.09
CA ALA A 59 -1.97 0.60 -6.17
C ALA A 59 -0.78 0.95 -5.28
N ALA A 60 0.31 1.43 -5.88
CA ALA A 60 1.47 1.92 -5.14
C ALA A 60 1.24 3.40 -4.76
N VAL A 61 1.25 3.68 -3.46
CA VAL A 61 1.06 5.03 -2.90
C VAL A 61 2.33 5.49 -2.23
N SER A 62 2.89 6.59 -2.70
CA SER A 62 4.02 7.27 -2.06
C SER A 62 3.59 8.58 -1.44
N MET A 63 3.73 8.70 -0.11
CA MET A 63 3.28 9.88 0.64
C MET A 63 4.27 11.05 0.63
N ARG A 64 5.51 10.84 0.15
CA ARG A 64 6.60 11.84 0.25
C ARG A 64 7.20 12.23 -1.09
N THR A 65 7.64 11.26 -1.89
CA THR A 65 8.37 11.51 -3.13
C THR A 65 7.89 10.62 -4.26
N ARG A 66 7.89 11.12 -5.49
CA ARG A 66 7.38 10.37 -6.64
C ARG A 66 8.39 9.44 -7.30
N GLY A 67 9.69 9.61 -7.06
CA GLY A 67 10.73 8.93 -7.85
C GLY A 67 10.58 7.41 -8.00
N THR A 68 10.09 6.71 -6.97
CA THR A 68 9.84 5.26 -7.09
C THR A 68 8.61 4.93 -7.94
N ILE A 69 7.51 5.65 -7.75
CA ILE A 69 6.25 5.38 -8.47
C ILE A 69 6.35 5.84 -9.93
N ASP A 70 7.09 6.92 -10.21
CA ASP A 70 7.37 7.39 -11.56
C ASP A 70 8.26 6.38 -12.30
N ALA A 71 9.32 5.86 -11.65
CA ALA A 71 10.16 4.82 -12.25
C ALA A 71 9.40 3.52 -12.55
N LEU A 72 8.42 3.14 -11.71
CA LEU A 72 7.52 2.03 -12.00
C LEU A 72 6.58 2.36 -13.17
N ALA A 73 5.97 3.54 -13.17
CA ALA A 73 5.05 3.98 -14.23
C ALA A 73 5.73 4.06 -15.60
N GLU A 74 6.98 4.52 -15.65
CA GLU A 74 7.83 4.56 -16.85
C GLU A 74 8.07 3.18 -17.50
N GLN A 75 7.80 2.10 -16.76
CA GLN A 75 7.95 0.71 -17.20
C GLN A 75 6.62 -0.08 -17.14
N ASP A 76 5.47 0.58 -17.24
CA ASP A 76 4.13 -0.04 -17.14
C ASP A 76 3.89 -0.82 -15.82
N GLY A 77 4.63 -0.48 -14.75
CA GLY A 77 4.63 -1.18 -13.47
C GLY A 77 5.60 -2.35 -13.37
N PHE A 78 6.33 -2.65 -14.45
CA PHE A 78 7.31 -3.73 -14.47
C PHE A 78 8.62 -3.35 -13.81
N TYR A 79 9.23 -4.30 -13.12
CA TYR A 79 10.60 -4.25 -12.65
C TYR A 79 11.16 -5.66 -12.53
N THR A 80 12.49 -5.77 -12.43
CA THR A 80 13.15 -7.06 -12.24
C THR A 80 13.42 -7.32 -10.76
N LEU A 81 12.97 -8.47 -10.28
CA LEU A 81 13.44 -9.09 -9.04
C LEU A 81 14.64 -9.96 -9.38
N ALA A 82 15.78 -9.69 -8.75
CA ALA A 82 16.99 -10.48 -8.88
C ALA A 82 17.26 -11.24 -7.59
N ILE A 83 17.18 -12.57 -7.64
CA ILE A 83 17.56 -13.45 -6.53
C ILE A 83 19.03 -13.79 -6.69
N ARG A 84 19.82 -13.47 -5.67
CA ARG A 84 21.26 -13.73 -5.63
C ARG A 84 21.53 -14.82 -4.62
N ASP A 85 21.57 -16.05 -5.11
CA ASP A 85 21.89 -17.26 -4.34
C ASP A 85 22.89 -18.12 -5.14
N ALA A 86 23.19 -19.35 -4.68
CA ALA A 86 23.99 -20.32 -5.41
C ALA A 86 23.46 -20.61 -6.82
N ASP A 87 22.13 -20.55 -6.99
CA ASP A 87 21.45 -20.53 -8.28
C ASP A 87 20.74 -19.17 -8.50
N PRO A 88 21.39 -18.21 -9.17
CA PRO A 88 20.84 -16.87 -9.36
C PRO A 88 19.72 -16.87 -10.40
N SER A 89 18.65 -16.12 -10.12
CA SER A 89 17.52 -15.99 -11.04
C SER A 89 17.05 -14.55 -11.19
N LEU A 90 16.47 -14.27 -12.36
CA LEU A 90 15.84 -13.00 -12.70
C LEU A 90 14.38 -13.26 -13.03
N ARG A 91 13.50 -12.45 -12.47
CA ARG A 91 12.07 -12.49 -12.74
C ARG A 91 11.54 -11.07 -12.92
N VAL A 92 10.72 -10.85 -13.93
CA VAL A 92 9.94 -9.62 -14.06
C VAL A 92 8.70 -9.73 -13.20
N ILE A 93 8.45 -8.71 -12.38
CA ILE A 93 7.25 -8.55 -11.56
C ILE A 93 6.33 -7.52 -12.22
N GLY A 94 5.04 -7.82 -12.29
CA GLY A 94 4.02 -7.01 -12.97
C GLY A 94 2.74 -6.85 -12.18
N THR A 95 2.85 -6.46 -10.91
CA THR A 95 1.71 -6.37 -9.97
C THR A 95 1.09 -4.98 -9.85
N HIS A 96 1.87 -3.93 -10.09
CA HIS A 96 1.46 -2.55 -9.81
C HIS A 96 0.63 -2.00 -10.96
N ARG A 97 -0.54 -1.43 -10.66
CA ARG A 97 -1.54 -0.96 -11.63
C ARG A 97 -1.84 0.53 -11.54
N ARG A 98 -1.52 1.16 -10.41
CA ARG A 98 -1.71 2.58 -10.13
C ARG A 98 -0.50 3.11 -9.37
N PHE A 99 -0.15 4.37 -9.62
CA PHE A 99 1.08 5.02 -9.15
C PHE A 99 0.70 6.40 -8.61
N LEU A 100 0.47 6.49 -7.30
CA LEU A 100 -0.16 7.65 -6.66
C LEU A 100 0.84 8.39 -5.77
N GLY A 101 1.05 9.66 -6.09
CA GLY A 101 1.90 10.58 -5.31
C GLY A 101 1.10 11.45 -4.34
N PRO A 102 1.76 12.36 -3.61
CA PRO A 102 1.12 13.25 -2.64
C PRO A 102 -0.01 14.12 -3.23
N GLU A 103 0.10 14.50 -4.50
CA GLU A 103 -0.91 15.29 -5.22
C GLU A 103 -2.12 14.47 -5.67
N ASP A 104 -2.00 13.13 -5.70
CA ASP A 104 -3.05 12.20 -6.13
C ASP A 104 -3.98 11.81 -4.97
N ALA A 105 -4.13 12.70 -3.99
CA ALA A 105 -4.86 12.46 -2.74
C ALA A 105 -6.32 12.04 -2.99
N ALA A 106 -7.00 12.68 -3.93
CA ALA A 106 -8.38 12.34 -4.29
C ALA A 106 -8.50 10.91 -4.84
N GLN A 107 -7.51 10.46 -5.63
CA GLN A 107 -7.48 9.11 -6.18
C GLN A 107 -7.18 8.07 -5.10
N THR A 108 -6.30 8.41 -4.15
CA THR A 108 -6.01 7.56 -2.99
C THR A 108 -7.24 7.37 -2.11
N HIS A 109 -7.97 8.44 -1.80
CA HIS A 109 -9.24 8.36 -1.06
C HIS A 109 -10.28 7.50 -1.78
N ALA A 110 -10.43 7.69 -3.09
CA ALA A 110 -11.36 6.90 -3.89
C ALA A 110 -11.05 5.40 -3.82
N LEU A 111 -9.78 5.00 -3.91
CA LEU A 111 -9.38 3.60 -3.78
C LEU A 111 -9.62 3.05 -2.37
N LEU A 112 -9.35 3.82 -1.32
CA LEU A 112 -9.60 3.36 0.06
C LEU A 112 -11.10 3.16 0.34
N ALA A 113 -11.97 3.93 -0.33
CA ALA A 113 -13.42 3.77 -0.25
C ALA A 113 -13.97 2.64 -1.16
N ASP A 114 -13.19 2.16 -2.14
CA ASP A 114 -13.66 1.20 -3.16
C ASP A 114 -13.84 -0.21 -2.57
N PRO A 115 -15.04 -0.83 -2.65
CA PRO A 115 -15.27 -2.18 -2.14
C PRO A 115 -14.37 -3.27 -2.75
N ALA A 116 -13.79 -3.05 -3.93
CA ALA A 116 -12.82 -3.95 -4.54
C ALA A 116 -11.48 -3.98 -3.79
N VAL A 117 -11.10 -2.90 -3.09
CA VAL A 117 -9.92 -2.86 -2.23
C VAL A 117 -10.24 -3.56 -0.91
N ALA A 118 -9.66 -4.74 -0.72
CA ALA A 118 -9.83 -5.56 0.46
C ALA A 118 -8.64 -5.46 1.43
N LEU A 119 -7.46 -5.08 0.95
CA LEU A 119 -6.24 -4.95 1.76
C LEU A 119 -5.61 -3.57 1.62
N VAL A 120 -5.15 -3.04 2.76
CA VAL A 120 -4.29 -1.85 2.81
C VAL A 120 -2.99 -2.23 3.51
N THR A 121 -1.91 -2.31 2.74
CA THR A 121 -0.60 -2.76 3.22
C THR A 121 0.37 -1.60 3.36
N THR A 122 1.36 -1.72 4.24
CA THR A 122 2.31 -0.64 4.52
C THR A 122 3.74 -1.16 4.70
N THR A 123 4.70 -0.45 4.10
CA THR A 123 6.14 -0.53 4.44
C THR A 123 6.70 0.88 4.59
N VAL A 124 6.29 1.56 5.66
CA VAL A 124 6.55 2.99 5.90
C VAL A 124 7.67 3.24 6.91
N THR A 125 8.36 2.17 7.34
CA THR A 125 9.31 2.11 8.48
C THR A 125 8.63 2.32 9.83
N GLU A 126 9.33 2.04 10.92
CA GLU A 126 8.85 2.22 12.29
C GLU A 126 8.41 3.66 12.56
N LYS A 127 9.14 4.63 11.96
CA LYS A 127 8.83 6.07 12.08
C LYS A 127 7.55 6.47 11.34
N GLY A 128 7.12 5.70 10.34
CA GLY A 128 5.97 6.02 9.52
C GLY A 128 4.63 5.88 10.24
N TYR A 129 4.59 5.16 11.37
CA TYR A 129 3.39 4.98 12.20
C TYR A 129 3.19 6.10 13.23
N CYS A 130 4.11 7.07 13.31
CA CYS A 130 4.05 8.18 14.27
C CYS A 130 3.89 7.70 15.72
N LEU A 131 4.59 6.63 16.11
CA LEU A 131 4.51 6.09 17.47
C LEU A 131 5.52 6.77 18.41
N ALA A 132 5.11 6.97 19.66
CA ALA A 132 5.97 7.40 20.75
C ALA A 132 6.90 6.26 21.21
N GLY A 133 7.83 6.56 22.13
CA GLY A 133 8.80 5.58 22.64
C GLY A 133 8.18 4.38 23.37
N ASP A 134 6.97 4.54 23.91
CA ASP A 134 6.18 3.45 24.52
C ASP A 134 5.38 2.63 23.49
N GLY A 135 5.41 3.03 22.21
CA GLY A 135 4.72 2.38 21.12
C GLY A 135 3.24 2.75 20.99
N THR A 136 2.75 3.75 21.73
CA THR A 136 1.43 4.37 21.51
C THR A 136 1.50 5.41 20.40
N LEU A 137 0.36 5.84 19.86
CA LEU A 137 0.35 6.92 18.87
C LEU A 137 0.81 8.24 19.52
N ASP A 138 1.84 8.87 18.93
CA ASP A 138 2.31 10.18 19.36
C ASP A 138 1.36 11.27 18.86
N MET A 139 0.46 11.70 19.76
CA MET A 139 -0.50 12.77 19.52
C MET A 139 0.16 14.14 19.31
N GLY A 140 1.43 14.31 19.67
CA GLY A 140 2.22 15.52 19.43
C GLY A 140 2.98 15.49 18.11
N HIS A 141 3.01 14.36 17.40
CA HIS A 141 3.74 14.25 16.14
C HIS A 141 3.14 15.22 15.09
N PRO A 142 3.96 16.00 14.35
CA PRO A 142 3.46 17.02 13.43
C PRO A 142 2.45 16.51 12.38
N ASP A 143 2.68 15.31 11.85
CA ASP A 143 1.75 14.70 10.88
C ASP A 143 0.41 14.31 11.53
N ILE A 144 0.41 13.85 12.79
CA ILE A 144 -0.81 13.51 13.52
C ILE A 144 -1.58 14.77 13.89
N VAL A 145 -0.90 15.81 14.35
CA VAL A 145 -1.51 17.12 14.62
C VAL A 145 -2.14 17.71 13.36
N HIS A 146 -1.44 17.62 12.22
CA HIS A 146 -1.98 18.06 10.92
C HIS A 146 -3.25 17.28 10.53
N ASP A 147 -3.23 15.96 10.68
CA ASP A 147 -4.36 15.10 10.30
C ASP A 147 -5.57 15.34 11.22
N LEU A 148 -5.34 15.54 12.53
CA LEU A 148 -6.39 15.84 13.51
C LEU A 148 -7.01 17.23 13.35
N ALA A 149 -6.36 18.16 12.64
CA ALA A 149 -6.92 19.48 12.36
C ALA A 149 -8.10 19.45 11.34
N GLY A 150 -8.51 18.26 10.88
CA GLY A 150 -9.64 18.09 9.96
C GLY A 150 -9.30 18.42 8.51
N THR A 151 -8.05 18.24 8.11
CA THR A 151 -7.62 18.47 6.73
C THR A 151 -8.11 17.35 5.81
N THR A 152 -8.43 17.66 4.55
CA THR A 152 -8.92 16.67 3.58
C THR A 152 -7.84 15.74 3.05
N VAL A 153 -6.56 16.09 3.24
CA VAL A 153 -5.41 15.32 2.76
C VAL A 153 -4.52 14.94 3.94
N PRO A 154 -4.61 13.68 4.42
CA PRO A 154 -3.76 13.19 5.49
C PRO A 154 -2.28 13.16 5.09
N ARG A 155 -1.39 13.34 6.08
CA ARG A 155 0.07 13.20 5.97
C ARG A 155 0.57 11.90 6.58
N SER A 156 -0.08 11.41 7.63
CA SER A 156 0.30 10.15 8.27
C SER A 156 -0.42 8.96 7.62
N VAL A 157 0.20 7.78 7.69
CA VAL A 157 -0.46 6.54 7.24
C VAL A 157 -1.70 6.21 8.08
N VAL A 158 -1.67 6.57 9.36
CA VAL A 158 -2.78 6.40 10.31
C VAL A 158 -3.97 7.23 9.85
N GLY A 159 -3.76 8.51 9.53
CA GLY A 159 -4.78 9.41 9.02
C GLY A 159 -5.39 8.93 7.69
N TRP A 160 -4.55 8.44 6.76
CA TRP A 160 -5.03 7.84 5.51
C TRP A 160 -5.92 6.62 5.75
N ILE A 161 -5.49 5.69 6.60
CA ILE A 161 -6.26 4.48 6.90
C ILE A 161 -7.58 4.83 7.59
N VAL A 162 -7.57 5.69 8.61
CA VAL A 162 -8.79 6.11 9.31
C VAL A 162 -9.75 6.84 8.36
N ALA A 163 -9.26 7.71 7.47
CA ALA A 163 -10.10 8.39 6.49
C ALA A 163 -10.79 7.40 5.52
N GLY A 164 -10.05 6.39 5.05
CA GLY A 164 -10.59 5.31 4.23
C GLY A 164 -11.67 4.50 4.95
N LEU A 165 -11.40 4.10 6.20
CA LEU A 165 -12.34 3.36 7.04
C LEU A 165 -13.60 4.17 7.35
N ALA A 166 -13.45 5.48 7.62
CA ALA A 166 -14.57 6.40 7.81
C ALA A 166 -15.47 6.48 6.58
N ALA A 167 -14.87 6.60 5.39
CA ALA A 167 -15.59 6.65 4.12
C ALA A 167 -16.37 5.34 3.86
N ARG A 168 -15.76 4.18 4.16
CA ARG A 168 -16.43 2.88 4.02
C ARG A 168 -17.59 2.72 4.99
N ARG A 169 -17.40 3.08 6.26
CA ARG A 169 -18.48 3.05 7.26
C ARG A 169 -19.65 3.94 6.84
N ALA A 170 -19.37 5.15 6.35
CA ALA A 170 -20.41 6.07 5.88
C ALA A 170 -21.16 5.54 4.64
N GLY A 171 -20.49 4.75 3.80
CA GLY A 171 -21.08 4.09 2.63
C GLY A 171 -21.69 2.71 2.88
N ASP A 172 -21.77 2.25 4.13
CA ASP A 172 -22.18 0.88 4.50
C ASP A 172 -21.36 -0.21 3.78
N ILE A 173 -20.06 0.04 3.62
CA ILE A 173 -19.10 -0.88 3.01
C ILE A 173 -18.28 -1.55 4.11
N ALA A 174 -18.12 -2.87 4.04
CA ALA A 174 -17.28 -3.64 4.95
C ALA A 174 -15.84 -3.10 4.98
N PRO A 175 -15.16 -3.06 6.14
CA PRO A 175 -13.79 -2.54 6.22
C PRO A 175 -12.82 -3.34 5.35
N PHE A 176 -11.78 -2.68 4.84
CA PHE A 176 -10.58 -3.39 4.38
C PHE A 176 -9.73 -3.81 5.58
N VAL A 177 -8.79 -4.73 5.36
CA VAL A 177 -7.83 -5.15 6.41
C VAL A 177 -6.54 -4.32 6.29
N PRO A 178 -6.18 -3.52 7.32
CA PRO A 178 -4.86 -2.92 7.43
C PRO A 178 -3.82 -3.99 7.79
N MET A 179 -2.80 -4.16 6.94
CA MET A 179 -1.77 -5.19 7.12
C MET A 179 -0.37 -4.56 7.08
N PRO A 180 0.18 -4.19 8.25
CA PRO A 180 1.52 -3.63 8.32
C PRO A 180 2.57 -4.69 8.04
N CYS A 181 3.51 -4.36 7.15
CA CYS A 181 4.57 -5.26 6.70
C CYS A 181 5.97 -4.75 7.11
N ASP A 182 6.03 -3.79 8.04
CA ASP A 182 7.29 -3.29 8.62
C ASP A 182 7.81 -4.20 9.73
N ASN A 183 9.13 -4.16 9.95
CA ASN A 183 9.83 -4.90 10.99
C ASN A 183 9.63 -4.27 12.38
N LEU A 184 8.40 -4.32 12.88
CA LEU A 184 8.02 -3.83 14.19
C LEU A 184 7.35 -4.95 14.99
N ALA A 185 7.81 -5.16 16.23
CA ALA A 185 7.20 -6.15 17.11
C ALA A 185 5.72 -5.84 17.34
N SER A 186 4.88 -6.85 17.11
CA SER A 186 3.42 -6.72 17.21
C SER A 186 2.85 -5.57 16.36
N ASN A 187 3.39 -5.37 15.15
CA ASN A 187 3.03 -4.28 14.25
C ASN A 187 1.51 -4.15 14.01
N GLY A 188 0.78 -5.25 13.84
CA GLY A 188 -0.67 -5.26 13.68
C GLY A 188 -1.40 -4.69 14.90
N ALA A 189 -1.06 -5.17 16.11
CA ALA A 189 -1.66 -4.67 17.34
C ALA A 189 -1.33 -3.19 17.59
N LYS A 190 -0.10 -2.76 17.29
CA LYS A 190 0.32 -1.36 17.41
C LYS A 190 -0.41 -0.45 16.42
N LEU A 191 -0.51 -0.86 15.15
CA LEU A 191 -1.28 -0.12 14.15
C LEU A 191 -2.74 -0.04 14.56
N HIS A 192 -3.38 -1.15 14.93
CA HIS A 192 -4.77 -1.16 15.37
C HIS A 192 -5.00 -0.19 16.55
N ALA A 193 -4.16 -0.26 17.59
CA ALA A 193 -4.23 0.67 18.73
C ALA A 193 -4.07 2.14 18.30
N ALA A 194 -3.17 2.43 17.35
CA ALA A 194 -2.99 3.76 16.80
C ALA A 194 -4.21 4.25 16.01
N LEU A 195 -4.83 3.39 15.18
CA LEU A 195 -6.05 3.73 14.43
C LEU A 195 -7.20 4.06 15.39
N VAL A 196 -7.41 3.25 16.42
CA VAL A 196 -8.45 3.48 17.45
C VAL A 196 -8.16 4.77 18.22
N ALA A 197 -6.92 4.99 18.65
CA ALA A 197 -6.54 6.21 19.37
C ALA A 197 -6.74 7.48 18.51
N PHE A 198 -6.36 7.43 17.23
CA PHE A 198 -6.59 8.53 16.30
C PHE A 198 -8.08 8.80 16.11
N ALA A 199 -8.86 7.76 15.81
CA ALA A 199 -10.31 7.88 15.61
C ALA A 199 -11.03 8.39 16.87
N THR A 200 -10.57 8.02 18.06
CA THR A 200 -11.16 8.50 19.34
C THR A 200 -11.12 10.02 19.46
N ARG A 201 -10.12 10.67 18.85
CA ARG A 201 -9.97 12.13 18.86
C ARG A 201 -10.87 12.84 17.87
N THR A 202 -11.39 12.15 16.86
CA THR A 202 -12.19 12.73 15.79
C THR A 202 -13.66 12.31 15.85
N ASP A 203 -13.94 11.02 16.04
CA ASP A 203 -15.27 10.42 16.17
C ASP A 203 -15.18 9.14 17.03
N SER A 204 -15.69 9.19 18.26
CA SER A 204 -15.68 8.04 19.17
C SER A 204 -16.47 6.85 18.62
N SER A 205 -17.54 7.10 17.85
CA SER A 205 -18.33 6.02 17.25
C SER A 205 -17.57 5.31 16.11
N LEU A 206 -16.69 6.03 15.42
CA LEU A 206 -15.78 5.44 14.45
C LEU A 206 -14.71 4.61 15.15
N ALA A 207 -14.17 5.10 16.27
CA ALA A 207 -13.20 4.36 17.06
C ALA A 207 -13.76 3.01 17.55
N ASP A 208 -14.99 3.00 18.08
CA ASP A 208 -15.68 1.78 18.51
C ASP A 208 -15.92 0.82 17.34
N TRP A 209 -16.27 1.36 16.16
CA TRP A 209 -16.46 0.56 14.96
C TRP A 209 -15.15 -0.08 14.49
N ILE A 210 -14.05 0.68 14.46
CA ILE A 210 -12.72 0.17 14.12
C ILE A 210 -12.33 -0.94 15.10
N ALA A 211 -12.43 -0.67 16.41
CA ALA A 211 -12.05 -1.62 17.46
C ALA A 211 -12.84 -2.95 17.41
N GLY A 212 -14.07 -2.92 16.90
CA GLY A 212 -14.94 -4.11 16.85
C GLY A 212 -15.01 -4.81 15.49
N LYS A 213 -14.52 -4.21 14.40
CA LYS A 213 -14.75 -4.69 13.02
C LYS A 213 -13.51 -4.79 12.14
N VAL A 214 -12.39 -4.16 12.51
CA VAL A 214 -11.19 -4.03 11.68
C VAL A 214 -10.07 -4.91 12.19
#